data_AF-A0A6P0JT82-F1
#
_entry.id   AF-A0A6P0JT82-F1
#
_cell.length_a   1.000
_cell.length_b   1.000
_cell.length_c   1.000
_cell.angle_alpha   90.00
_cell.angle_beta   90.00
_cell.angle_gamma   90.00
#
_symmetry.space_group_name_H-M   'P 1'
#
loop_
_entity.id
_entity.type
_entity.pdbx_description
1 polymer ?
#
loop_
_entity_poly.entity_id
_entity_poly.type
_entity_poly.pdbx_seq_one_letter_code
_entity_poly.pdbx_strand_id
1 'polypeptide(L)'
;IDCIDAGFVPGTGWPEPGGLLPREALYLLKKIVQNTPVCGIVVVEVSPPYDISDMTALMATRVICDTMAHLVISQQLPRTRKPAYIHPEAQPVDSPWT
;
A
#
# COMPACT_ATOMS: atom_id res chain seq x y z
N ILE A 1 5.46 -4.06 6.50
CA ILE A 1 6.66 -3.40 5.88
C ILE A 1 7.87 -4.31 6.04
N ASP A 2 7.96 -4.97 7.19
CA ASP A 2 8.67 -6.21 7.53
C ASP A 2 8.89 -7.28 6.45
N CYS A 3 8.10 -7.34 5.36
CA CYS A 3 8.41 -8.22 4.24
C CYS A 3 9.65 -7.81 3.42
N ILE A 4 10.09 -6.56 3.55
CA ILE A 4 11.32 -6.04 2.95
C ILE A 4 12.48 -6.32 3.93
N ASP A 5 13.66 -6.62 3.40
CA ASP A 5 14.83 -6.93 4.20
C ASP A 5 15.13 -5.84 5.26
N ALA A 6 15.41 -6.29 6.49
CA ALA A 6 15.65 -5.44 7.65
C ALA A 6 16.78 -4.41 7.45
N GLY A 7 17.73 -4.64 6.53
CA GLY A 7 18.77 -3.68 6.19
C GLY A 7 18.24 -2.42 5.51
N PHE A 8 17.04 -2.47 4.91
CA PHE A 8 16.39 -1.31 4.28
C PHE A 8 15.26 -0.72 5.13
N VAL A 9 14.60 -1.55 5.95
CA VAL A 9 13.42 -1.16 6.74
C VAL A 9 13.57 -1.56 8.22
N PRO A 10 14.51 -0.97 8.96
CA PRO A 10 14.77 -1.35 10.36
C PRO A 10 13.61 -0.99 11.31
N GLY A 11 12.77 -0.02 10.93
CA GLY A 11 11.68 0.54 11.72
C GLY A 11 10.44 -0.34 11.75
N THR A 12 10.55 -1.55 12.28
CA THR A 12 9.44 -2.49 12.45
C THR A 12 9.55 -3.25 13.77
N GLY A 13 8.45 -3.84 14.26
CA GLY A 13 8.44 -4.60 15.51
C GLY A 13 9.23 -5.91 15.43
N TRP A 14 9.41 -6.47 14.24
CA TRP A 14 10.14 -7.71 14.01
C TRP A 14 11.01 -7.62 12.75
N PRO A 15 12.24 -7.06 12.84
CA PRO A 15 13.12 -6.94 11.69
C PRO A 15 13.67 -8.32 11.29
N GLU A 16 13.25 -8.83 10.13
CA GLU A 16 13.68 -10.14 9.60
C GLU A 16 14.76 -9.99 8.50
N PRO A 17 15.94 -10.63 8.67
CA PRO A 17 16.98 -10.63 7.63
C PRO A 17 16.64 -11.60 6.49
N GLY A 18 17.00 -11.23 5.26
CA GLY A 18 16.77 -12.05 4.05
C GLY A 18 15.43 -11.80 3.36
N GLY A 19 14.76 -10.69 3.69
CA GLY A 19 13.51 -10.28 3.06
C GLY A 19 13.68 -9.79 1.61
N LEU A 20 12.61 -9.25 1.05
CA LEU A 20 12.63 -8.71 -0.32
C LEU A 20 13.54 -7.49 -0.41
N LEU A 21 14.22 -7.33 -1.54
CA LEU A 21 14.85 -6.05 -1.84
C LEU A 21 13.76 -5.00 -2.17
N PRO A 22 13.94 -3.71 -1.84
CA PRO A 22 12.93 -2.68 -2.12
C PRO A 22 12.45 -2.66 -3.57
N ARG A 23 13.36 -2.90 -4.53
CA ARG A 23 13.03 -2.98 -5.96
C ARG A 23 12.10 -4.15 -6.31
N GLU A 24 12.24 -5.27 -5.63
CA GLU A 24 11.43 -6.47 -5.85
C GLU A 24 10.03 -6.27 -5.29
N ALA A 25 9.93 -5.72 -4.07
CA ALA A 25 8.66 -5.37 -3.45
C ALA A 25 7.86 -4.37 -4.31
N LEU A 26 8.50 -3.30 -4.80
CA LEU A 26 7.84 -2.33 -5.68
C LEU A 26 7.46 -2.93 -7.05
N TYR A 27 8.28 -3.81 -7.61
CA TYR A 27 7.93 -4.49 -8.85
C TYR A 27 6.73 -5.42 -8.69
N LEU A 28 6.65 -6.17 -7.58
CA LEU A 28 5.50 -7.00 -7.25
C LEU A 28 4.24 -6.16 -7.03
N LEU A 29 4.34 -5.07 -6.28
CA LEU A 29 3.26 -4.12 -6.04
C LEU A 29 2.69 -3.60 -7.37
N LYS A 30 3.56 -3.12 -8.26
CA LYS A 30 3.18 -2.70 -9.62
C LYS A 30 2.41 -3.81 -10.35
N LYS A 31 2.92 -5.04 -10.33
CA LYS A 31 2.27 -6.16 -11.02
C LYS A 31 0.90 -6.48 -10.43
N ILE A 32 0.74 -6.47 -9.11
CA ILE A 32 -0.54 -6.70 -8.45
C ILE A 32 -1.54 -5.60 -8.83
N VAL A 33 -1.15 -4.33 -8.65
CA VAL A 33 -2.03 -3.19 -8.89
C VAL A 33 -2.46 -3.12 -10.36
N GLN A 34 -1.56 -3.38 -11.31
CA GLN A 34 -1.89 -3.28 -12.74
C GLN A 34 -2.73 -4.45 -13.28
N ASN A 35 -2.76 -5.60 -12.61
CA ASN A 35 -3.42 -6.80 -13.11
C ASN A 35 -4.64 -7.23 -12.28
N THR A 36 -5.00 -6.47 -11.24
CA THR A 36 -6.13 -6.82 -10.37
C THR A 36 -6.92 -5.58 -9.97
N PRO A 37 -8.26 -5.64 -9.93
CA PRO A 37 -9.07 -4.57 -9.34
C PRO A 37 -8.74 -4.42 -7.85
N VAL A 38 -8.09 -3.32 -7.48
CA VAL A 38 -7.71 -3.03 -6.09
C VAL A 38 -8.85 -2.26 -5.43
N CYS A 39 -9.34 -2.76 -4.30
CA CYS A 39 -10.34 -2.05 -3.49
C CYS A 39 -9.71 -0.96 -2.63
N GLY A 40 -8.57 -1.27 -2.01
CA GLY A 40 -7.75 -0.40 -1.19
C GLY A 40 -6.40 -1.05 -0.87
N ILE A 41 -5.53 -0.31 -0.19
CA ILE A 41 -4.25 -0.78 0.33
C ILE A 41 -4.13 -0.36 1.79
N VAL A 42 -3.50 -1.20 2.59
CA VAL A 42 -3.09 -0.86 3.96
C VAL A 42 -1.61 -1.16 4.09
N VAL A 43 -0.85 -0.18 4.56
CA VAL A 43 0.57 -0.35 4.87
C VAL A 43 0.70 -0.47 6.38
N VAL A 44 1.20 -1.62 6.84
CA VAL A 44 1.30 -1.97 8.26
C VAL A 44 2.75 -2.20 8.69
N GLU A 45 2.95 -2.33 10.00
CA GLU A 45 4.21 -2.70 10.66
C GLU A 45 5.31 -1.64 10.60
N VAL A 46 4.97 -0.40 10.26
CA VAL A 46 5.88 0.74 10.42
C VAL A 46 5.92 1.13 11.90
N SER A 47 7.10 1.09 12.50
CA SER A 47 7.35 1.44 13.89
C SER A 47 8.34 2.61 13.97
N PRO A 48 7.85 3.86 14.12
CA PRO A 48 8.71 5.04 14.21
C PRO A 48 9.80 4.98 15.28
N PRO A 49 9.58 4.39 16.48
CA PRO A 49 10.63 4.28 17.50
C PRO A 49 11.86 3.47 17.08
N TYR A 50 11.71 2.55 16.12
CA TYR A 50 12.81 1.72 15.60
C TYR A 50 13.34 2.23 14.26
N ASP A 51 12.71 3.26 13.70
CA ASP A 51 13.10 3.77 12.39
C ASP A 51 14.37 4.63 12.49
N ILE A 52 15.28 4.43 11.56
CA ILE A 52 16.57 5.14 11.51
C ILE A 52 16.51 6.06 10.31
N SER A 53 16.67 7.37 10.55
CA SER A 53 16.64 8.38 9.49
C SER A 53 15.39 8.32 8.61
N ASP A 54 14.24 7.97 9.20
CA ASP A 54 12.94 7.81 8.55
C ASP A 54 12.93 6.84 7.36
N MET A 55 13.91 5.94 7.25
CA MET A 55 14.07 5.05 6.09
C MET A 55 12.82 4.19 5.87
N THR A 56 12.25 3.65 6.93
CA THR A 56 11.09 2.76 6.88
C THR A 56 9.81 3.54 6.58
N ALA A 57 9.63 4.70 7.21
CA ALA A 57 8.53 5.61 6.92
C ALA A 57 8.55 6.13 5.48
N LEU A 58 9.73 6.46 4.95
CA LEU A 58 9.92 6.86 3.55
C LEU A 58 9.64 5.70 2.60
N MET A 59 10.04 4.47 2.94
CA MET A 59 9.72 3.28 2.13
C MET A 59 8.21 3.01 2.12
N ALA A 60 7.53 3.12 3.27
CA ALA A 60 6.07 3.03 3.36
C ALA A 60 5.37 4.11 2.52
N THR A 61 5.86 5.35 2.61
CA THR A 61 5.37 6.47 1.78
C THR A 61 5.54 6.17 0.29
N ARG A 62 6.69 5.61 -0.09
CA ARG A 62 6.96 5.21 -1.48
C ARG A 62 5.97 4.16 -1.95
N VAL A 63 5.66 3.14 -1.15
CA VAL A 63 4.64 2.11 -1.48
C VAL A 63 3.27 2.75 -1.73
N ILE A 64 2.86 3.72 -0.89
CA ILE A 64 1.58 4.41 -1.06
C ILE A 64 1.56 5.21 -2.38
N CYS A 65 2.57 6.04 -2.62
CA CYS A 65 2.67 6.86 -3.82
C CYS A 65 2.72 6.01 -5.10
N ASP A 66 3.51 4.93 -5.10
CA ASP A 66 3.65 4.04 -6.25
C ASP A 66 2.35 3.28 -6.54
N THR A 67 1.63 2.86 -5.49
CA THR A 67 0.28 2.29 -5.61
C THR A 67 -0.68 3.28 -6.26
N MET A 68 -0.75 4.51 -5.76
CA MET A 68 -1.62 5.54 -6.33
C MET A 68 -1.29 5.83 -7.79
N ALA A 69 -0.01 5.95 -8.14
CA ALA A 69 0.42 6.12 -9.52
C ALA A 69 -0.01 4.95 -10.41
N HIS A 70 0.15 3.71 -9.94
CA HIS A 70 -0.27 2.54 -10.70
C HIS A 70 -1.78 2.36 -10.80
N LEU A 71 -2.56 2.81 -9.81
CA LEU A 71 -4.02 2.88 -9.92
C LEU A 71 -4.46 3.86 -11.02
N VAL A 72 -3.78 5.00 -11.17
CA VAL A 72 -4.05 5.95 -12.26
C VAL A 72 -3.63 5.36 -13.61
N ILE A 73 -2.43 4.79 -13.70
CA ILE A 73 -1.92 4.18 -14.95
C ILE A 73 -2.81 3.02 -15.42
N SER A 74 -3.35 2.23 -14.49
CA SER A 74 -4.28 1.13 -14.79
C SER A 74 -5.74 1.57 -14.92
N GLN A 75 -6.02 2.88 -14.94
CA GLN A 75 -7.36 3.46 -15.08
C GLN A 75 -8.36 3.02 -13.99
N GLN A 76 -7.85 2.68 -12.81
CA GLN A 76 -8.66 2.39 -11.62
C GLN A 76 -9.01 3.64 -10.82
N LEU A 77 -8.25 4.73 -11.00
CA LEU A 77 -8.54 6.06 -10.44
C LEU A 77 -8.48 7.15 -11.53
N PRO A 78 -9.39 8.16 -11.48
CA PRO A 78 -10.56 8.23 -10.60
C PRO A 78 -11.64 7.22 -11.01
N ARG A 79 -12.38 6.67 -10.04
CA ARG A 79 -13.47 5.72 -10.33
C ARG A 79 -14.67 6.48 -10.88
N THR A 80 -15.12 6.13 -12.08
CA THR A 80 -16.30 6.73 -12.72
C THR A 80 -17.59 5.95 -12.47
N ARG A 81 -17.49 4.73 -11.92
CA ARG A 81 -18.62 3.82 -11.65
C ARG A 81 -18.43 3.14 -10.29
N LYS A 82 -19.53 2.74 -9.65
CA LYS A 82 -19.51 1.93 -8.43
C LYS A 82 -18.84 0.57 -8.73
N PRO A 83 -17.75 0.20 -8.04
CA PRO A 83 -17.12 -1.11 -8.23
C PRO A 83 -18.03 -2.26 -7.83
N ALA A 84 -17.92 -3.39 -8.54
CA ALA A 84 -18.76 -4.57 -8.32
C ALA A 84 -18.60 -5.20 -6.93
N TYR A 85 -17.46 -4.99 -6.27
CA TYR A 85 -17.21 -5.50 -4.91
C TYR A 85 -17.88 -4.66 -3.81
N ILE A 86 -18.49 -3.51 -4.13
CA ILE A 86 -19.26 -2.73 -3.15
C ILE A 86 -20.70 -3.25 -3.15
N HIS A 87 -21.17 -3.73 -2.00
CA HIS A 87 -22.54 -4.24 -1.82
C HIS A 87 -23.60 -3.23 -2.31
N PRO A 88 -24.70 -3.66 -2.94
CA PRO A 88 -25.76 -2.76 -3.42
C PRO A 88 -26.28 -1.80 -2.35
N GLU A 89 -26.47 -2.30 -1.13
CA GLU A 89 -27.00 -1.56 0.02
C GLU A 89 -25.95 -0.76 0.79
N ALA A 90 -24.66 -0.88 0.44
CA ALA A 90 -23.64 -0.07 1.09
C ALA A 90 -23.93 1.41 0.80
N GLN A 91 -24.18 2.18 1.87
CA GLN A 91 -24.45 3.59 1.76
C GLN A 91 -23.20 4.36 1.30
N PRO A 92 -23.36 5.42 0.50
CA PRO A 92 -22.29 6.39 0.29
C PRO A 92 -21.81 6.91 1.65
N VAL A 93 -20.49 6.95 1.86
CA VAL A 93 -19.86 7.41 3.12
C VAL A 93 -20.30 8.83 3.50
N ASP A 94 -20.69 9.63 2.51
CA ASP A 94 -21.14 11.02 2.68
C ASP A 94 -22.65 11.17 2.91
N SER A 95 -23.38 10.07 3.13
CA SER A 95 -24.78 10.13 3.52
C SER A 95 -24.86 10.61 4.98
N PRO A 96 -25.58 11.69 5.30
CA PRO A 96 -25.76 12.09 6.69
C PRO A 96 -26.43 10.94 7.47
N TRP A 97 -25.90 10.64 8.65
CA TRP A 97 -26.51 9.67 9.57
C TRP A 97 -27.90 10.20 9.94
N THR A 98 -28.96 9.58 9.40
CA THR A 98 -30.37 9.84 9.75
C THR A 98 -30.75 9.12 11.03
#